data_AF-A0A1G6QPS5-F1
#
_entry.id   AF-A0A1G6QPS5-F1
#
_cell.length_a   1.000
_cell.length_b   1.000
_cell.length_c   1.000
_cell.angle_alpha   90.00
_cell.angle_beta   90.00
_cell.angle_gamma   90.00
#
_symmetry.space_group_name_H-M   'P 1'
#
loop_
_entity.id
_entity.type
_entity.pdbx_description
1 polymer ?
#
loop_
_entity_poly.entity_id
_entity_poly.type
_entity_poly.pdbx_seq_one_letter_code
_entity_poly.pdbx_strand_id
1 'polypeptide(L)'
;MPSGRRLARLLLLVAASVVLAVLLAGNPVAAAIGNAAVAARFGLTLLPGREPLISHYSRFDAAGQPEGGYTRALTLAWALLLGGFALGHAVVALAGWKDAGLAVAEPVVCLLVFCGEHALRNRRFPQLGRATPLRTLRAIGLAHGLVRHAA
;
A
#
# COMPACT_ATOMS: atom_id res chain seq x y z
N MET A 1 -5.02 -11.29 -22.26
CA MET A 1 -3.84 -10.86 -21.46
C MET A 1 -3.65 -9.35 -21.63
N PRO A 2 -3.42 -8.54 -20.57
CA PRO A 2 -3.16 -7.12 -20.73
C PRO A 2 -1.90 -6.91 -21.57
N SER A 3 -1.93 -6.01 -22.55
CA SER A 3 -0.79 -5.74 -23.41
C SER A 3 0.42 -5.28 -22.58
N GLY A 4 1.62 -5.79 -22.88
CA GLY A 4 2.83 -5.53 -22.09
C GLY A 4 3.12 -4.04 -21.83
N ARG A 5 2.68 -3.16 -22.74
CA ARG A 5 2.78 -1.70 -22.63
C ARG A 5 2.04 -1.12 -21.42
N ARG A 6 0.95 -1.75 -20.96
CA ARG A 6 0.13 -1.25 -19.84
C ARG A 6 0.73 -1.64 -18.49
N LEU A 7 1.25 -2.85 -18.39
CA LEU A 7 1.98 -3.30 -17.21
C LEU A 7 3.26 -2.46 -17.03
N ALA A 8 3.95 -2.16 -18.13
CA ALA A 8 5.10 -1.27 -18.12
C ALA A 8 4.77 0.13 -17.58
N ARG A 9 3.62 0.73 -17.95
CA ARG A 9 3.20 2.03 -17.40
C ARG A 9 2.93 2.00 -15.90
N LEU A 10 2.27 0.96 -15.39
CA LEU A 10 2.03 0.80 -13.95
C LEU A 10 3.36 0.67 -13.20
N LEU A 11 4.27 -0.17 -13.71
CA LEU A 11 5.60 -0.33 -13.13
C LEU A 11 6.41 0.97 -13.18
N LEU A 12 6.29 1.74 -14.27
CA LEU A 12 6.92 3.05 -14.39
C LEU A 12 6.37 4.05 -13.38
N LEU A 13 5.06 4.06 -13.14
CA LEU A 13 4.45 4.91 -12.12
C LEU A 13 4.91 4.51 -10.71
N VAL A 14 4.96 3.21 -10.40
CA VAL A 14 5.51 2.71 -9.14
C VAL A 14 6.96 3.14 -8.97
N ALA A 15 7.79 2.95 -10.00
CA ALA A 15 9.19 3.36 -9.99
C ALA A 15 9.35 4.88 -9.82
N ALA A 16 8.57 5.68 -10.55
CA ALA A 16 8.56 7.13 -10.42
C ALA A 16 8.11 7.59 -9.02
N SER A 17 7.15 6.88 -8.41
CA SER A 17 6.70 7.14 -7.03
C SER A 17 7.81 6.86 -6.03
N VAL A 18 8.55 5.77 -6.22
CA VAL A 18 9.71 5.40 -5.39
C VAL A 18 10.84 6.42 -5.57
N VAL A 19 11.15 6.82 -6.81
CA VAL A 19 12.16 7.85 -7.08
C VAL A 19 11.75 9.18 -6.46
N LEU A 20 10.49 9.59 -6.60
CA LEU A 20 9.99 10.81 -5.96
C LEU A 20 10.08 10.71 -4.44
N ALA A 21 9.72 9.58 -3.84
CA ALA A 21 9.87 9.35 -2.40
C ALA A 21 11.33 9.44 -1.94
N VAL A 22 12.27 8.90 -2.73
CA VAL A 22 13.71 8.99 -2.48
C VAL A 22 14.23 10.42 -2.67
N LEU A 23 13.74 11.17 -3.66
CA LEU A 23 14.11 12.57 -3.87
C LEU A 23 13.55 13.50 -2.78
N LEU A 24 12.41 13.13 -2.21
CA LEU A 24 11.82 13.78 -1.04
C LEU A 24 12.42 13.26 0.27
N ALA A 25 13.28 12.23 0.24
CA ALA A 25 13.96 11.74 1.42
C ALA A 25 14.82 12.86 2.00
N GLY A 26 14.63 13.14 3.29
CA GLY A 26 15.23 14.29 3.96
C GLY A 26 14.30 15.50 4.10
N ASN A 27 13.06 15.44 3.61
CA ASN A 27 12.00 16.38 4.00
C ASN A 27 10.98 15.69 4.93
N PRO A 28 11.21 15.73 6.26
CA PRO A 28 10.35 15.05 7.23
C PRO A 28 8.92 15.65 7.25
N VAL A 29 8.74 16.92 6.86
CA VAL A 29 7.39 17.52 6.74
C VAL A 29 6.62 16.88 5.60
N ALA A 30 7.25 16.76 4.42
CA ALA A 30 6.62 16.12 3.26
C ALA A 30 6.31 14.64 3.54
N ALA A 31 7.24 13.92 4.18
CA ALA A 31 7.04 12.54 4.59
C ALA A 31 5.90 12.37 5.59
N ALA A 32 5.81 13.25 6.60
CA ALA A 32 4.71 13.25 7.57
C ALA A 32 3.35 13.45 6.90
N ILE A 33 3.22 14.46 6.03
CA ILE A 33 1.98 14.78 5.32
C ILE A 33 1.59 13.62 4.38
N GLY A 34 2.54 13.10 3.62
CA GLY A 34 2.31 11.99 2.69
C GLY A 34 1.78 10.75 3.42
N ASN A 35 2.47 10.34 4.50
CA ASN A 35 2.04 9.21 5.31
C ASN A 35 0.69 9.45 5.99
N ALA A 36 0.45 10.65 6.53
CA ALA A 36 -0.83 11.00 7.15
C ALA A 36 -1.99 10.92 6.15
N ALA A 37 -1.79 11.42 4.93
CA ALA A 37 -2.81 11.37 3.87
C ALA A 37 -3.15 9.93 3.48
N VAL A 38 -2.15 9.06 3.32
CA VAL A 38 -2.39 7.64 3.00
C VAL A 38 -3.01 6.92 4.20
N ALA A 39 -2.49 7.12 5.41
CA ALA A 39 -3.05 6.55 6.63
C ALA A 39 -4.52 6.93 6.83
N ALA A 40 -4.87 8.21 6.62
CA ALA A 40 -6.24 8.70 6.67
C ALA A 40 -7.11 8.02 5.60
N ARG A 41 -6.60 7.85 4.37
CA ARG A 41 -7.33 7.13 3.32
C ARG A 41 -7.65 5.69 3.72
N PHE A 42 -6.73 4.98 4.36
CA PHE A 42 -7.01 3.65 4.90
C PHE A 42 -7.99 3.72 6.09
N GLY A 43 -7.73 4.58 7.07
CA GLY A 43 -8.52 4.71 8.29
C GLY A 43 -9.98 5.09 8.04
N LEU A 44 -10.24 6.02 7.13
CA LEU A 44 -11.60 6.46 6.79
C LEU A 44 -12.45 5.34 6.18
N THR A 45 -11.82 4.35 5.53
CA THR A 45 -12.53 3.18 4.98
C THR A 45 -12.91 2.15 6.04
N LEU A 46 -12.41 2.27 7.27
CA LEU A 46 -12.74 1.39 8.40
C LEU A 46 -13.98 1.83 9.19
N LEU A 47 -14.52 3.02 8.89
CA LEU A 47 -15.72 3.54 9.52
C LEU A 47 -16.92 2.59 9.32
N PRO A 48 -17.86 2.52 10.28
CA PRO A 48 -19.05 1.68 10.17
C PRO A 48 -19.80 1.91 8.85
N GLY A 49 -20.23 0.82 8.21
CA GLY A 49 -20.95 0.87 6.92
C GLY A 49 -20.08 1.14 5.69
N ARG A 50 -18.77 1.36 5.85
CA ARG A 50 -17.85 1.51 4.71
C ARG A 50 -17.11 0.22 4.40
N GLU A 51 -16.74 0.07 3.14
CA GLU A 51 -15.90 -1.02 2.69
C GLU A 51 -14.41 -0.71 2.97
N PRO A 52 -13.66 -1.58 3.66
CA PRO A 52 -12.22 -1.41 3.84
C PRO A 52 -11.48 -1.33 2.50
N LEU A 53 -10.47 -0.47 2.42
CA LEU A 53 -9.76 -0.21 1.17
C LEU A 53 -9.16 -1.48 0.54
N ILE A 54 -8.63 -2.39 1.36
CA ILE A 54 -8.08 -3.66 0.85
C ILE A 54 -9.18 -4.62 0.39
N SER A 55 -10.35 -4.62 1.05
CA SER A 55 -11.51 -5.35 0.54
C SER A 55 -11.87 -4.86 -0.86
N HIS A 56 -11.93 -3.55 -1.04
CA HIS A 56 -12.22 -2.94 -2.33
C HIS A 56 -11.22 -3.39 -3.41
N TYR A 57 -9.91 -3.32 -3.16
CA TYR A 57 -8.91 -3.80 -4.12
C TYR A 57 -9.01 -5.31 -4.39
N SER A 58 -9.32 -6.11 -3.37
CA SER A 58 -9.43 -7.57 -3.52
C SER A 58 -10.55 -8.01 -4.46
N ARG A 59 -11.59 -7.19 -4.67
CA ARG A 59 -12.66 -7.45 -5.67
C ARG A 59 -12.15 -7.47 -7.11
N PHE A 60 -11.03 -6.78 -7.38
CA PHE A 60 -10.41 -6.74 -8.69
C PHE A 60 -9.35 -7.85 -8.88
N ASP A 61 -9.17 -8.71 -7.88
CA ASP A 61 -8.30 -9.88 -7.96
C ASP A 61 -9.09 -11.10 -8.44
N ALA A 62 -8.70 -11.67 -9.57
CA ALA A 62 -9.36 -12.84 -10.16
C ALA A 62 -9.26 -14.12 -9.30
N ALA A 63 -8.41 -14.12 -8.27
CA ALA A 63 -8.31 -15.21 -7.28
C ALA A 63 -9.55 -15.36 -6.40
N GLY A 64 -10.39 -14.33 -6.34
CA GLY A 64 -11.40 -14.21 -5.29
C GLY A 64 -10.89 -13.45 -4.07
N GLN A 65 -11.84 -13.11 -3.19
CA GLN A 65 -11.66 -12.21 -2.09
C GLN A 65 -11.40 -12.98 -0.77
N PRO A 66 -10.36 -12.62 0.00
CA PRO A 66 -10.20 -13.13 1.36
C PRO A 66 -11.36 -12.72 2.27
N GLU A 67 -11.51 -13.40 3.40
CA GLU A 67 -12.54 -13.07 4.40
C GLU A 67 -12.53 -11.57 4.79
N GLY A 68 -13.71 -10.97 4.93
CA GLY A 68 -13.84 -9.54 5.20
C GLY A 68 -13.17 -9.09 6.51
N GLY A 69 -13.13 -9.96 7.52
CA GLY A 69 -12.41 -9.70 8.77
C GLY A 69 -10.90 -9.58 8.56
N TYR A 70 -10.34 -10.43 7.68
CA TYR A 70 -8.91 -10.40 7.33
C TYR A 70 -8.54 -9.11 6.61
N THR A 71 -9.28 -8.75 5.55
CA THR A 71 -8.98 -7.53 4.78
C THR A 71 -9.22 -6.25 5.59
N ARG A 72 -10.19 -6.26 6.53
CA ARG A 72 -10.39 -5.16 7.49
C ARG A 72 -9.22 -5.03 8.47
N ALA A 73 -8.77 -6.14 9.05
CA ALA A 73 -7.61 -6.13 9.95
C ALA A 73 -6.34 -5.67 9.23
N LEU A 74 -6.13 -6.11 7.99
CA LEU A 74 -5.00 -5.68 7.18
C LEU A 74 -5.10 -4.19 6.81
N THR A 75 -6.31 -3.68 6.51
CA THR A 75 -6.53 -2.25 6.26
C THR A 75 -6.19 -1.42 7.50
N LEU A 76 -6.57 -1.91 8.69
CA LEU A 76 -6.19 -1.29 9.96
C LEU A 76 -4.67 -1.33 10.20
N ALA A 77 -4.02 -2.46 9.93
CA ALA A 77 -2.57 -2.59 10.09
C ALA A 77 -1.82 -1.55 9.23
N TRP A 78 -2.22 -1.37 7.97
CA TRP A 78 -1.65 -0.34 7.11
C TRP A 78 -1.94 1.09 7.57
N ALA A 79 -3.17 1.36 8.04
CA ALA A 79 -3.51 2.67 8.60
C ALA A 79 -2.63 3.02 9.81
N LEU A 80 -2.44 2.08 10.73
CA LEU A 80 -1.62 2.26 11.93
C LEU A 80 -0.14 2.36 11.59
N LEU A 81 0.37 1.55 10.67
CA LEU A 81 1.77 1.59 10.25
C LEU A 81 2.14 2.95 9.67
N LEU A 82 1.35 3.40 8.69
CA LEU A 82 1.57 4.69 8.03
C LEU A 82 1.29 5.86 8.97
N GLY A 83 0.29 5.74 9.84
CA GLY A 83 0.04 6.74 10.90
C GLY A 83 1.22 6.85 11.87
N GLY A 84 1.83 5.73 12.24
CA GLY A 84 3.04 5.70 13.08
C GLY A 84 4.23 6.39 12.42
N PHE A 85 4.48 6.12 11.13
CA PHE A 85 5.51 6.82 10.38
C PHE A 85 5.19 8.31 10.22
N ALA A 86 3.94 8.69 9.98
CA ALA A 86 3.52 10.09 9.92
C ALA A 86 3.85 10.84 11.22
N LEU A 87 3.54 10.23 12.38
CA LEU A 87 3.87 10.79 13.69
C LEU A 87 5.39 10.87 13.92
N GLY A 88 6.14 9.81 13.56
CA GLY A 88 7.60 9.82 13.66
C GLY A 88 8.25 10.95 12.87
N HIS A 89 7.84 11.11 11.61
CA HIS A 89 8.30 12.17 10.73
C HIS A 89 7.91 13.56 11.24
N ALA A 90 6.71 13.71 11.78
CA ALA A 90 6.27 14.96 12.40
C ALA A 90 7.14 15.34 13.61
N VAL A 91 7.49 14.37 14.46
CA VAL A 91 8.39 14.60 15.60
C VAL A 91 9.79 15.01 15.12
N VAL A 92 10.34 14.32 14.13
CA VAL A 92 11.65 14.67 13.52
C VAL A 92 11.63 16.09 12.96
N ALA A 93 10.56 16.46 12.25
CA ALA A 93 10.39 17.80 11.69
C ALA A 93 10.31 18.88 12.78
N LEU A 94 9.50 18.66 13.81
CA LEU A 94 9.33 19.62 14.92
C LEU A 94 10.59 19.77 15.77
N ALA A 95 11.37 18.70 15.91
CA ALA A 95 12.63 18.70 16.66
C ALA A 95 13.84 19.18 15.84
N GLY A 96 13.68 19.37 14.53
CA GLY A 96 14.79 19.74 13.63
C GLY A 96 15.86 18.65 13.49
N TRP A 97 15.48 17.38 13.67
CA TRP A 97 16.42 16.25 13.61
C TRP A 97 16.71 15.78 12.19
N LYS A 98 17.82 15.05 12.03
CA LYS A 98 18.12 14.37 10.76
C LYS A 98 17.21 13.14 10.61
N ASP A 99 16.55 13.06 9.46
CA ASP A 99 15.53 12.05 9.17
C ASP A 99 16.07 10.74 8.55
N ALA A 100 17.39 10.63 8.35
CA ALA A 100 17.97 9.54 7.56
C ALA A 100 17.59 8.12 8.04
N GLY A 101 17.48 7.92 9.36
CA GLY A 101 17.10 6.61 9.91
C GLY A 101 15.66 6.24 9.62
N LEU A 102 14.72 7.18 9.80
CA LEU A 102 13.29 6.93 9.60
C LEU A 102 12.94 6.85 8.11
N ALA A 103 13.57 7.71 7.29
CA ALA A 103 13.47 7.67 5.83
C ALA A 103 13.91 6.34 5.21
N VAL A 104 14.88 5.63 5.83
CA VAL A 104 15.29 4.28 5.40
C VAL A 104 14.41 3.20 6.03
N ALA A 105 14.05 3.34 7.31
CA ALA A 105 13.25 2.35 8.01
C ALA A 105 11.85 2.20 7.40
N GLU A 106 11.20 3.29 7.02
CA GLU A 106 9.85 3.29 6.45
C GLU A 106 9.70 2.39 5.21
N PRO A 107 10.43 2.60 4.10
CA PRO A 107 10.28 1.75 2.91
C PRO A 107 10.65 0.29 3.20
N VAL A 108 11.63 0.04 4.07
CA VAL A 108 12.04 -1.32 4.45
C VAL A 108 10.91 -2.04 5.21
N VAL A 109 10.34 -1.41 6.24
CA VAL A 109 9.25 -1.99 7.02
C VAL A 109 8.00 -2.16 6.16
N CYS A 110 7.64 -1.18 5.35
CA CYS A 110 6.51 -1.28 4.42
C CYS A 110 6.71 -2.46 3.44
N LEU A 111 7.91 -2.63 2.87
CA LEU A 111 8.21 -3.74 1.99
C LEU A 111 8.11 -5.09 2.71
N LEU A 112 8.63 -5.18 3.94
CA LEU A 112 8.55 -6.41 4.75
C LEU A 112 7.10 -6.78 5.09
N VAL A 113 6.30 -5.81 5.54
CA VAL A 113 4.87 -6.01 5.82
C VAL A 113 4.12 -6.42 4.56
N PHE A 114 4.40 -5.78 3.43
CA PHE A 114 3.80 -6.12 2.15
C PHE A 114 4.15 -7.53 1.71
N CYS A 115 5.42 -7.93 1.71
CA CYS A 115 5.84 -9.29 1.35
C CYS A 115 5.34 -10.35 2.35
N GLY A 116 5.39 -10.04 3.65
CA GLY A 116 4.90 -10.89 4.72
C GLY A 116 3.40 -11.17 4.63
N GLU A 117 2.61 -10.16 4.26
CA GLU A 117 1.18 -10.31 3.97
C GLU A 117 0.94 -11.33 2.86
N HIS A 118 1.68 -11.27 1.75
CA HIS A 118 1.50 -12.21 0.65
C HIS A 118 1.87 -13.64 1.07
N ALA A 119 2.92 -13.81 1.87
CA ALA A 119 3.28 -15.10 2.43
C ALA A 119 2.18 -15.63 3.36
N LEU A 120 1.64 -14.78 4.23
CA LEU A 120 0.54 -15.13 5.14
C LEU A 120 -0.74 -15.47 4.37
N ARG A 121 -1.12 -14.67 3.38
CA ARG A 121 -2.31 -14.87 2.54
C ARG A 121 -2.22 -16.20 1.78
N ASN A 122 -1.06 -16.52 1.22
CA ASN A 122 -0.82 -17.79 0.54
C ASN A 122 -0.96 -19.01 1.47
N ARG A 123 -0.58 -18.86 2.75
CA ARG A 123 -0.71 -19.93 3.75
C ARG A 123 -2.14 -20.06 4.28
N ARG A 124 -2.83 -18.94 4.49
CA ARG A 124 -4.16 -18.91 5.10
C ARG A 124 -5.30 -19.16 4.10
N PHE A 125 -5.13 -18.75 2.84
CA PHE A 125 -6.14 -18.88 1.80
C PHE A 125 -5.60 -19.58 0.55
N PRO A 126 -5.05 -20.80 0.66
CA PRO A 126 -4.48 -21.53 -0.48
C PRO A 126 -5.49 -21.77 -1.62
N GLN A 127 -6.79 -21.89 -1.27
CA GLN A 127 -7.89 -22.06 -2.23
C GLN A 127 -8.10 -20.87 -3.17
N LEU A 128 -7.60 -19.68 -2.81
CA LEU A 128 -7.65 -18.49 -3.66
C LEU A 128 -6.47 -18.44 -4.65
N GLY A 129 -5.60 -19.45 -4.64
CA GLY A 129 -4.39 -19.48 -5.46
C GLY A 129 -3.31 -18.49 -4.98
N ARG A 130 -2.21 -18.43 -5.73
CA ARG A 130 -0.99 -17.72 -5.28
C ARG A 130 -1.15 -16.19 -5.34
N ALA A 131 -1.19 -15.53 -4.20
CA ALA A 131 -1.04 -14.09 -4.05
C ALA A 131 0.41 -13.67 -4.34
N THR A 132 0.58 -12.65 -5.20
CA THR A 132 1.89 -12.07 -5.52
C THR A 132 1.81 -10.54 -5.56
N PRO A 133 2.90 -9.83 -5.24
CA PRO A 133 3.01 -8.37 -5.39
C PRO A 133 2.43 -7.82 -6.70
N LEU A 134 2.78 -8.48 -7.81
CA LEU A 134 2.36 -8.06 -9.14
C LEU A 134 0.83 -8.16 -9.33
N ARG A 135 0.20 -9.18 -8.74
CA ARG A 135 -1.25 -9.33 -8.77
C ARG A 135 -1.93 -8.23 -7.96
N THR A 136 -1.40 -7.91 -6.79
CA THR A 136 -1.92 -6.83 -5.94
C THR A 136 -1.80 -5.47 -6.63
N LEU A 137 -0.64 -5.15 -7.20
CA LEU A 137 -0.46 -3.92 -7.98
C LEU A 137 -1.43 -3.84 -9.17
N ARG A 138 -1.64 -4.96 -9.87
CA ARG A 138 -2.61 -5.03 -10.97
C ARG A 138 -4.04 -4.77 -10.49
N ALA A 139 -4.45 -5.36 -9.37
CA ALA A 139 -5.77 -5.16 -8.78
C ALA A 139 -5.99 -3.69 -8.39
N ILE A 140 -4.99 -3.06 -7.76
CA ILE A 140 -5.01 -1.61 -7.46
C ILE A 140 -5.12 -0.78 -8.75
N GLY A 141 -4.37 -1.14 -9.80
CA GLY A 141 -4.44 -0.47 -11.09
C GLY A 141 -5.81 -0.57 -11.77
N LEU A 142 -6.47 -1.73 -11.68
CA LEU A 142 -7.84 -1.92 -12.16
C LEU A 142 -8.84 -1.07 -11.37
N ALA A 143 -8.71 -1.04 -10.03
CA ALA A 143 -9.60 -0.27 -9.14
C ALA A 143 -9.56 1.24 -9.41
N HIS A 144 -8.42 1.78 -9.83
CA HIS A 144 -8.28 3.20 -10.18
C HIS A 144 -8.50 3.49 -11.68
N GLY A 145 -8.90 2.49 -12.47
CA GLY A 145 -9.08 2.66 -13.92
C GLY A 145 -7.78 2.86 -14.71
N LEU A 146 -6.62 2.68 -14.09
CA LEU A 146 -5.29 2.76 -14.71
C LEU A 146 -5.05 1.58 -15.67
N VAL A 147 -5.76 0.48 -15.44
CA VAL A 147 -5.78 -0.73 -16.27
C VAL A 147 -7.25 -1.04 -16.56
N ARG A 148 -7.60 -1.45 -17.80
CA ARG A 148 -8.94 -1.97 -18.14
C ARG A 148 -8.91 -3.49 -18.27
N HIS A 149 -10.04 -4.15 -18.00
CA HIS A 149 -10.22 -5.58 -18.31
C HIS A 149 -9.91 -5.82 -19.79
N ALA A 150 -9.10 -6.84 -20.08
CA ALA A 150 -9.06 -7.38 -21.43
C ALA A 150 -10.33 -8.21 -21.55
N ALA A 151 -11.25 -7.80 -22.43
CA ALA A 151 -12.34 -8.63 -22.89
C ALA A 151 -11.80 -9.91 -23.53
#